data_AF-A0A5E7JGI4-F1
#
_entry.id   AF-A0A5E7JGI4-F1
#
_cell.length_a   1.000
_cell.length_b   1.000
_cell.length_c   1.000
_cell.angle_alpha   90.00
_cell.angle_beta   90.00
_cell.angle_gamma   90.00
#
_symmetry.space_group_name_H-M   'P 1'
#
loop_
_entity.id
_entity.type
_entity.pdbx_description
1 polymer ?
#
loop_
_entity_poly.entity_id
_entity_poly.type
_entity_poly.pdbx_seq_one_letter_code
_entity_poly.pdbx_strand_id
1 'polypeptide(L)'
;MRTWIGLLALACAFSVQAAPKVAVADLAYEERVEQYIHTISAQSNHQESYYGASGSSSYEEYETPNSYIQQTELRRFTGDIKGEILRTGMFQLIQGKPYTASSKGDVYDVIKRIKAGSYKGADYVLFGTVSDIDFTQDMNELANTDSYSAVLALTLVADFSLINTKTYEIISAFTAMGEAQDTKLVNSRDIHVSLNRPRVVRDVSKALGEDVAGQLSQQLGGGSYEPSREPAQRNNLPPDTAPVILR
;
A
#
# COMPACT_ATOMS: atom_id res chain seq x y z
N MET A 1 -7.25 39.93 -53.95
CA MET A 1 -6.72 39.90 -52.58
C MET A 1 -7.88 40.12 -51.61
N ARG A 2 -7.93 39.36 -50.49
CA ARG A 2 -9.00 39.37 -49.45
C ARG A 2 -10.24 38.60 -49.97
N THR A 3 -10.62 37.43 -49.48
CA THR A 3 -10.68 36.90 -48.11
C THR A 3 -10.59 35.37 -48.14
N TRP A 4 -9.39 34.83 -47.90
CA TRP A 4 -9.08 33.40 -47.76
C TRP A 4 -8.61 33.12 -46.32
N ILE A 5 -9.39 33.54 -45.33
CA ILE A 5 -9.02 33.41 -43.90
C ILE A 5 -10.23 32.93 -43.08
N GLY A 6 -10.97 31.94 -43.60
CA GLY A 6 -12.17 31.40 -42.95
C GLY A 6 -12.11 29.93 -42.56
N LEU A 7 -11.06 29.20 -42.94
CA LEU A 7 -11.02 27.73 -42.85
C LEU A 7 -9.80 27.18 -42.10
N LEU A 8 -9.21 27.96 -41.20
CA LEU A 8 -8.02 27.58 -40.43
C LEU A 8 -8.19 27.73 -38.91
N ALA A 9 -9.42 27.83 -38.42
CA ALA A 9 -9.72 28.07 -37.00
C ALA A 9 -10.60 26.99 -36.33
N LEU A 10 -10.76 25.82 -36.95
CA LEU A 10 -11.51 24.70 -36.36
C LEU A 10 -10.75 23.37 -36.46
N ALA A 11 -9.46 23.43 -36.17
CA ALA A 11 -8.66 22.25 -35.85
C ALA A 11 -8.07 22.41 -34.44
N CYS A 12 -8.93 22.77 -33.47
CA CYS A 12 -8.66 22.40 -32.09
C CYS A 12 -8.77 20.88 -32.03
N ALA A 13 -7.65 20.23 -32.33
CA ALA A 13 -7.44 18.83 -32.04
C ALA A 13 -7.73 18.66 -30.54
N PHE A 14 -8.88 18.07 -30.24
CA PHE A 14 -9.03 17.28 -29.03
C PHE A 14 -7.98 16.18 -29.14
N SER A 15 -6.77 16.46 -28.66
CA SER A 15 -5.86 15.42 -28.22
C SER A 15 -6.57 14.77 -27.05
N VAL A 16 -7.38 13.75 -27.35
CA VAL A 16 -7.72 12.72 -26.38
C VAL A 16 -6.40 12.05 -26.06
N GLN A 17 -5.61 12.67 -25.18
CA GLN A 17 -4.40 12.07 -24.65
C GLN A 17 -4.90 10.95 -23.75
N ALA A 18 -4.97 9.75 -24.33
CA ALA A 18 -5.37 8.56 -23.59
C ALA A 18 -4.54 8.50 -22.30
N ALA A 19 -5.21 8.30 -21.16
CA ALA A 19 -4.54 8.22 -19.88
C ALA A 19 -3.40 7.18 -19.94
N PRO A 20 -2.21 7.51 -19.42
CA PRO A 20 -1.04 6.65 -19.51
C PRO A 20 -1.33 5.25 -18.95
N LYS A 21 -0.74 4.22 -19.55
CA LYS A 21 -0.96 2.83 -19.13
C LYS A 21 0.05 2.43 -18.07
N VAL A 22 -0.42 2.01 -16.90
CA VAL A 22 0.44 1.54 -15.81
C VAL A 22 0.15 0.09 -15.46
N ALA A 23 1.19 -0.69 -15.24
CA ALA A 23 1.09 -1.98 -14.58
C ALA A 23 1.60 -1.87 -13.15
N VAL A 24 0.85 -2.39 -12.18
CA VAL A 24 1.28 -2.48 -10.78
C VAL A 24 1.84 -3.88 -10.56
N ALA A 25 3.13 -3.95 -10.24
CA ALA A 25 3.80 -5.19 -9.88
C ALA A 25 3.39 -5.65 -8.47
N ASP A 26 3.47 -6.96 -8.23
CA ASP A 26 3.31 -7.49 -6.87
C ASP A 26 4.44 -6.94 -5.98
N LEU A 27 4.11 -6.60 -4.73
CA LEU A 27 5.09 -6.08 -3.77
C LEU A 27 6.21 -7.10 -3.51
N ALA A 28 7.45 -6.65 -3.69
CA ALA A 28 8.64 -7.36 -3.23
C ALA A 28 8.83 -7.15 -1.72
N TYR A 29 9.64 -7.98 -1.07
CA TYR A 29 10.01 -7.87 0.34
C TYR A 29 11.51 -7.99 0.46
N GLU A 30 12.21 -7.20 1.27
CA GLU A 30 13.66 -7.39 1.47
C GLU A 30 13.98 -8.65 2.30
N GLU A 31 15.23 -9.15 2.22
CA GLU A 31 15.72 -10.32 2.99
C GLU A 31 15.55 -10.14 4.51
N ARG A 32 15.55 -8.89 5.01
CA ARG A 32 15.26 -8.58 6.43
C ARG A 32 13.78 -8.76 6.80
N VAL A 33 12.87 -8.68 5.84
CA VAL A 33 11.43 -8.91 5.99
C VAL A 33 11.07 -10.38 5.74
N GLU A 34 11.97 -11.19 5.18
CA GLU A 34 11.76 -12.65 5.05
C GLU A 34 11.59 -13.34 6.40
N GLN A 35 12.24 -12.83 7.46
CA GLN A 35 12.02 -13.31 8.83
C GLN A 35 10.58 -13.10 9.28
N TYR A 36 9.88 -12.13 8.69
CA TYR A 36 8.50 -11.78 9.01
C TYR A 36 7.46 -12.32 8.00
N ILE A 37 7.88 -13.04 6.96
CA ILE A 37 6.98 -13.55 5.92
C ILE A 37 7.17 -15.05 5.77
N HIS A 38 6.34 -15.85 6.44
CA HIS A 38 6.36 -17.30 6.27
C HIS A 38 5.46 -17.75 5.11
N THR A 39 6.02 -18.51 4.17
CA THR A 39 5.23 -19.19 3.13
C THR A 39 4.73 -20.52 3.71
N ILE A 40 3.46 -20.57 4.11
CA ILE A 40 2.82 -21.85 4.48
C ILE A 40 2.64 -22.68 3.20
N SER A 41 3.49 -23.69 3.02
CA SER A 41 3.19 -24.78 2.10
C SER A 41 2.25 -25.76 2.79
N ALA A 42 0.97 -25.76 2.43
CA ALA A 42 0.04 -26.79 2.85
C ALA A 42 0.49 -28.13 2.25
N GLN A 43 1.08 -29.01 3.06
CA GLN A 43 1.31 -30.41 2.67
C GLN A 43 0.10 -31.23 3.08
N SER A 44 -0.78 -31.51 2.13
CA SER A 44 -1.83 -32.52 2.29
C SER A 44 -1.19 -33.90 2.07
N ASN A 45 -0.97 -34.66 3.15
CA ASN A 45 -0.62 -36.07 3.04
C ASN A 45 -1.90 -36.86 2.75
N HIS A 46 -2.13 -37.13 1.47
CA HIS A 46 -3.21 -38.02 1.01
C HIS A 46 -2.63 -39.43 0.84
N GLN A 47 -2.85 -40.30 1.82
CA GLN A 47 -2.55 -41.73 1.69
C GLN A 47 -3.83 -42.45 1.24
N GLU A 48 -3.87 -42.88 -0.02
CA GLU A 48 -4.98 -43.66 -0.58
C GLU A 48 -4.61 -45.15 -0.57
N SER A 49 -5.46 -46.02 -0.01
CA SER A 49 -5.29 -47.47 -0.08
C SER A 49 -6.61 -48.17 -0.40
N TYR A 50 -6.53 -49.36 -0.99
CA TYR A 50 -7.64 -50.11 -1.63
C TYR A 50 -8.83 -50.44 -0.72
N TYR A 51 -8.70 -50.32 0.61
CA TYR A 51 -9.76 -50.62 1.58
C TYR A 51 -10.16 -49.44 2.50
N GLY A 52 -9.74 -48.21 2.21
CA GLY A 52 -10.21 -47.05 2.96
C GLY A 52 -9.39 -45.78 2.72
N ALA A 53 -10.10 -44.65 2.63
CA ALA A 53 -9.54 -43.31 2.63
C ALA A 53 -9.75 -42.68 4.01
N SER A 54 -8.67 -42.43 4.74
CA SER A 54 -8.70 -41.62 5.95
C SER A 54 -7.74 -40.45 5.76
N GLY A 55 -8.29 -39.27 5.49
CA GLY A 55 -7.56 -38.01 5.53
C GLY A 55 -7.84 -37.32 6.86
N SER A 56 -6.82 -37.20 7.71
CA SER A 56 -6.88 -36.30 8.88
C SER A 56 -6.23 -34.97 8.49
N SER A 57 -7.03 -33.92 8.37
CA SER A 57 -6.55 -32.54 8.31
C SER A 57 -6.57 -31.98 9.72
N SER A 58 -5.46 -32.09 10.45
CA SER A 58 -5.30 -31.40 11.73
C SER A 58 -4.84 -29.97 11.46
N TYR A 59 -5.76 -29.01 11.64
CA TYR A 59 -5.45 -27.59 11.68
C TYR A 59 -5.19 -27.21 13.15
N GLU A 60 -3.94 -27.31 13.59
CA GLU A 60 -3.52 -26.73 14.86
C GLU A 60 -2.90 -25.37 14.57
N GLU A 61 -3.71 -24.32 14.72
CA GLU A 61 -3.23 -22.94 14.76
C GLU A 61 -2.63 -22.71 16.16
N TYR A 62 -1.35 -23.03 16.29
CA TYR A 62 -0.56 -22.57 17.43
C TYR A 62 -0.29 -21.08 17.20
N GLU A 63 -1.11 -20.21 17.81
CA GLU A 63 -0.84 -18.77 17.90
C GLU A 63 0.46 -18.56 18.69
N THR A 64 1.57 -18.68 17.99
CA THR A 64 2.85 -18.14 18.44
C THR A 64 2.75 -16.62 18.24
N PRO A 65 3.20 -15.77 19.19
CA PRO A 65 3.12 -14.31 19.09
C PRO A 65 4.08 -13.70 18.06
N ASN A 66 4.37 -14.42 16.97
CA ASN A 66 5.29 -13.97 15.95
C ASN A 66 4.50 -13.39 14.77
N SER A 67 4.54 -12.07 14.73
CA SER A 67 3.96 -11.06 13.85
C SER A 67 4.30 -11.21 12.36
N TYR A 68 3.83 -12.28 11.71
CA TYR A 68 4.16 -12.53 10.31
C TYR A 68 3.07 -12.10 9.32
N ILE A 69 3.43 -11.58 8.15
CA ILE A 69 2.54 -11.39 6.99
C ILE A 69 2.70 -12.55 6.02
N GLN A 70 1.60 -13.09 5.53
CA GLN A 70 1.65 -14.15 4.52
C GLN A 70 1.85 -13.55 3.11
N GLN A 71 2.55 -14.27 2.23
CA GLN A 71 2.70 -13.84 0.83
C GLN A 71 1.36 -13.59 0.11
N THR A 72 0.32 -14.36 0.46
CA THR A 72 -1.04 -14.17 -0.04
C THR A 72 -1.65 -12.85 0.43
N GLU A 73 -1.31 -12.40 1.64
CA GLU A 73 -1.74 -11.11 2.17
C GLU A 73 -1.10 -9.99 1.37
N LEU A 74 0.22 -10.00 1.10
CA LEU A 74 0.86 -9.00 0.22
C LEU A 74 0.23 -8.90 -1.17
N ARG A 75 -0.25 -10.02 -1.73
CA ARG A 75 -0.97 -10.01 -3.00
C ARG A 75 -2.29 -9.22 -2.93
N ARG A 76 -2.95 -9.20 -1.76
CA ARG A 76 -4.15 -8.37 -1.53
C ARG A 76 -3.81 -6.88 -1.51
N PHE A 77 -2.65 -6.49 -0.96
CA PHE A 77 -2.18 -5.10 -0.93
C PHE A 77 -2.00 -4.53 -2.33
N THR A 78 -1.44 -5.35 -3.23
CA THR A 78 -1.33 -5.00 -4.65
C THR A 78 -2.72 -4.81 -5.30
N GLY A 79 -3.73 -5.56 -4.85
CA GLY A 79 -5.11 -5.43 -5.31
C GLY A 79 -5.75 -4.10 -4.90
N ASP A 80 -5.58 -3.68 -3.65
CA ASP A 80 -6.12 -2.42 -3.14
C ASP A 80 -5.41 -1.21 -3.77
N ILE A 81 -4.08 -1.27 -3.94
CA ILE A 81 -3.32 -0.25 -4.70
C ILE A 81 -3.87 -0.09 -6.13
N LYS A 82 -4.13 -1.21 -6.82
CA LYS A 82 -4.75 -1.18 -8.17
C LYS A 82 -6.13 -0.53 -8.12
N GLY A 83 -6.96 -0.88 -7.13
CA GLY A 83 -8.28 -0.29 -6.93
C GLY A 83 -8.22 1.23 -6.76
N GLU A 84 -7.31 1.71 -5.92
CA GLU A 84 -7.12 3.13 -5.64
C GLU A 84 -6.58 3.89 -6.85
N ILE A 85 -5.60 3.34 -7.57
CA ILE A 85 -5.10 3.92 -8.82
C ILE A 85 -6.22 4.04 -9.86
N LEU A 86 -7.07 3.01 -10.02
CA LEU A 86 -8.25 3.09 -10.90
C LEU A 86 -9.21 4.19 -10.47
N ARG A 87 -9.45 4.32 -9.17
CA ARG A 87 -10.36 5.34 -8.60
C ARG A 87 -9.90 6.75 -8.94
N THR A 88 -8.59 7.00 -8.99
CA THR A 88 -8.05 8.32 -9.37
C THR A 88 -8.29 8.69 -10.82
N GLY A 89 -8.47 7.71 -11.72
CA GLY A 89 -8.60 7.93 -13.16
C GLY A 89 -7.33 8.43 -13.86
N MET A 90 -6.20 8.55 -13.15
CA MET A 90 -4.95 9.06 -13.71
C MET A 90 -4.30 8.09 -14.71
N PHE A 91 -4.57 6.79 -14.56
CA PHE A 91 -3.96 5.75 -15.36
C PHE A 91 -4.98 4.73 -15.85
N GLN A 92 -4.68 4.12 -17.01
CA GLN A 92 -5.29 2.88 -17.42
C GLN A 92 -4.49 1.72 -16.83
N LEU A 93 -5.12 0.84 -16.06
CA LEU A 93 -4.42 -0.34 -15.55
C LEU A 93 -4.20 -1.39 -16.63
N ILE A 94 -2.97 -1.89 -16.70
CA ILE A 94 -2.59 -3.05 -17.49
C ILE A 94 -2.22 -4.19 -16.54
N GLN A 95 -2.78 -5.36 -16.79
CA GLN A 95 -2.44 -6.56 -16.04
C GLN A 95 -1.07 -7.08 -16.51
N GLY A 96 -0.09 -7.03 -15.60
CA GLY A 96 1.18 -7.73 -15.80
C GLY A 96 1.00 -9.25 -15.67
N LYS A 97 1.97 -10.00 -16.20
CA LYS A 97 2.05 -11.45 -16.03
C LYS A 97 2.24 -11.75 -14.52
N PRO A 98 1.36 -12.56 -13.90
CA PRO A 98 1.44 -12.87 -12.49
C PRO A 98 2.75 -13.59 -12.18
N TYR A 99 3.33 -13.29 -11.03
CA TYR A 99 4.52 -13.96 -10.53
C TYR A 99 4.16 -15.36 -10.00
N THR A 100 5.00 -16.36 -10.29
CA THR A 100 4.88 -17.72 -9.74
C THR A 100 6.02 -17.99 -8.75
N ALA A 101 5.75 -18.73 -7.68
CA ALA A 101 6.69 -18.94 -6.57
C ALA A 101 8.00 -19.66 -6.95
N SER A 102 8.09 -20.26 -8.14
CA SER A 102 9.30 -20.93 -8.63
C SER A 102 10.43 -19.99 -9.05
N SER A 103 10.18 -18.67 -9.11
CA SER A 103 11.14 -17.67 -9.62
C SER A 103 11.72 -16.77 -8.51
N LYS A 104 12.12 -17.37 -7.37
CA LYS A 104 12.56 -16.68 -6.14
C LYS A 104 13.60 -15.56 -6.31
N GLY A 105 14.37 -15.54 -7.40
CA GLY A 105 15.35 -14.48 -7.68
C GLY A 105 14.87 -13.31 -8.56
N ASP A 106 13.71 -13.44 -9.23
CA ASP A 106 13.29 -12.47 -10.27
C ASP A 106 12.30 -11.41 -9.79
N VAL A 107 11.79 -11.50 -8.55
CA VAL A 107 10.83 -10.51 -8.01
C VAL A 107 11.48 -9.12 -7.92
N TYR A 108 12.74 -9.07 -7.49
CA TYR A 108 13.53 -7.85 -7.33
C TYR A 108 14.01 -7.26 -8.66
N ASP A 109 14.21 -8.08 -9.69
CA ASP A 109 14.72 -7.63 -10.98
C ASP A 109 13.57 -7.22 -11.91
N VAL A 110 12.89 -6.13 -11.54
CA VAL A 110 11.79 -5.55 -12.31
C VAL A 110 12.23 -5.20 -13.74
N ILE A 111 13.47 -4.77 -13.94
CA ILE A 111 14.00 -4.43 -15.28
C ILE A 111 14.10 -5.66 -16.16
N LYS A 112 14.62 -6.78 -15.64
CA LYS A 112 14.63 -8.07 -16.35
C LYS A 112 13.21 -8.52 -16.69
N ARG A 113 12.25 -8.33 -15.79
CA ARG A 113 10.84 -8.67 -16.04
C ARG A 113 10.19 -7.80 -17.11
N ILE A 114 10.50 -6.50 -17.15
CA ILE A 114 10.07 -5.59 -18.23
C ILE A 114 10.65 -6.06 -19.56
N LYS A 115 11.97 -6.33 -19.61
CA LYS A 115 12.65 -6.84 -20.81
C LYS A 115 12.10 -8.19 -21.27
N ALA A 116 11.71 -9.06 -20.35
CA ALA A 116 11.06 -10.34 -20.63
C ALA A 116 9.59 -10.21 -21.10
N GLY A 117 9.06 -8.98 -21.20
CA GLY A 117 7.70 -8.73 -21.68
C GLY A 117 6.59 -8.99 -20.66
N SER A 118 6.92 -9.06 -19.36
CA SER A 118 5.94 -9.32 -18.29
C SER A 118 4.88 -8.23 -18.18
N TYR A 119 5.14 -7.04 -18.70
CA TYR A 119 4.25 -5.86 -18.62
C TYR A 119 3.89 -5.33 -20.01
N LYS A 120 3.67 -6.23 -20.97
CA LYS A 120 3.38 -5.86 -22.36
C LYS A 120 2.19 -4.91 -22.45
N GLY A 121 2.39 -3.77 -23.10
CA GLY A 121 1.36 -2.76 -23.33
C GLY A 121 1.23 -1.71 -22.22
N ALA A 122 1.99 -1.82 -21.14
CA ALA A 122 2.12 -0.76 -20.14
C ALA A 122 3.20 0.25 -20.59
N ASP A 123 2.92 1.54 -20.42
CA ASP A 123 3.90 2.61 -20.61
C ASP A 123 4.80 2.73 -19.36
N TYR A 124 4.24 2.44 -18.19
CA TYR A 124 4.94 2.48 -16.91
C TYR A 124 4.69 1.23 -16.07
N VAL A 125 5.64 0.89 -15.21
CA VAL A 125 5.49 -0.13 -14.16
C VAL A 125 5.68 0.53 -12.81
N LEU A 126 4.66 0.46 -11.96
CA LEU A 126 4.78 0.77 -10.55
C LEU A 126 5.31 -0.46 -9.82
N PHE A 127 6.51 -0.35 -9.28
CA PHE A 127 7.19 -1.38 -8.52
C PHE A 127 7.30 -0.93 -7.07
N GLY A 128 6.99 -1.82 -6.13
CA GLY A 128 7.06 -1.55 -4.70
C GLY A 128 7.82 -2.63 -3.94
N THR A 129 8.60 -2.22 -2.95
CA THR A 129 9.31 -3.11 -2.02
C THR A 129 8.90 -2.74 -0.59
N VAL A 130 8.46 -3.72 0.19
CA VAL A 130 8.17 -3.52 1.61
C VAL A 130 9.49 -3.30 2.34
N SER A 131 9.65 -2.12 2.93
CA SER A 131 10.86 -1.69 3.63
C SER A 131 10.77 -1.92 5.13
N ASP A 132 9.58 -1.76 5.71
CA ASP A 132 9.34 -2.02 7.13
C ASP A 132 7.95 -2.57 7.39
N ILE A 133 7.85 -3.40 8.43
CA ILE A 133 6.58 -3.91 8.91
C ILE A 133 6.64 -4.17 10.41
N ASP A 134 5.67 -3.61 11.12
CA ASP A 134 5.57 -3.76 12.57
C ASP A 134 4.15 -4.12 12.98
N PHE A 135 4.01 -5.24 13.71
CA PHE A 135 2.80 -5.52 14.46
C PHE A 135 3.08 -5.30 15.93
N THR A 136 2.30 -4.40 16.52
CA THR A 136 2.33 -4.18 17.95
C THR A 136 1.05 -4.75 18.57
N GLN A 137 1.20 -5.52 19.64
CA GLN A 137 0.09 -5.99 20.44
C GLN A 137 0.29 -5.55 21.90
N ASP A 138 -0.58 -4.67 22.36
CA ASP A 138 -0.50 -4.07 23.69
C ASP A 138 -1.73 -4.41 24.53
N MET A 139 -1.53 -4.56 25.84
CA MET A 139 -2.62 -4.66 26.80
C MET A 139 -2.42 -3.62 27.89
N ASN A 140 -3.33 -2.64 27.94
CA ASN A 140 -3.27 -1.53 28.87
C ASN A 140 -4.35 -1.67 29.96
N GLU A 141 -3.96 -1.50 31.22
CA GLU A 141 -4.89 -1.39 32.34
C GLU A 141 -5.62 -0.04 32.28
N LEU A 142 -6.94 -0.03 32.45
CA LEU A 142 -7.69 1.21 32.53
C LEU A 142 -7.71 1.67 34.00
N ALA A 143 -7.34 2.94 34.23
CA ALA A 143 -7.25 3.49 35.57
C ALA A 143 -8.61 3.47 36.30
N ASN A 144 -8.61 3.02 37.56
CA ASN A 144 -9.78 2.93 38.44
C ASN A 144 -10.91 2.00 37.92
N THR A 145 -10.57 0.97 37.13
CA THR A 145 -11.53 -0.07 36.71
C THR A 145 -10.85 -1.45 36.66
N ASP A 146 -11.66 -2.51 36.58
CA ASP A 146 -11.22 -3.90 36.37
C ASP A 146 -11.12 -4.26 34.87
N SER A 147 -11.12 -3.24 34.02
CA SER A 147 -11.11 -3.35 32.56
C SER A 147 -9.70 -3.18 31.99
N TYR A 148 -9.45 -3.87 30.89
CA TYR A 148 -8.22 -3.81 30.11
C TYR A 148 -8.54 -3.44 28.67
N SER A 149 -7.63 -2.72 28.01
CA SER A 149 -7.68 -2.43 26.58
C SER A 149 -6.63 -3.27 25.88
N ALA A 150 -7.08 -4.23 25.08
CA ALA A 150 -6.24 -4.98 24.17
C ALA A 150 -6.20 -4.27 22.82
N VAL A 151 -5.01 -3.98 22.30
CA VAL A 151 -4.77 -3.30 21.03
C VAL A 151 -3.94 -4.21 20.15
N LEU A 152 -4.36 -4.41 18.91
CA LEU A 152 -3.55 -4.97 17.84
C LEU A 152 -3.38 -3.89 16.77
N ALA A 153 -2.15 -3.43 16.54
CA ALA A 153 -1.81 -2.46 15.52
C ALA A 153 -0.89 -3.09 14.47
N LEU A 154 -0.98 -2.58 13.24
CA LEU A 154 -0.07 -2.89 12.15
C LEU A 154 0.33 -1.60 11.46
N THR A 155 1.63 -1.40 11.30
CA THR A 155 2.24 -0.39 10.44
C THR A 155 3.01 -1.09 9.33
N LEU A 156 2.80 -0.67 8.09
CA LEU A 156 3.56 -1.15 6.94
C LEU A 156 4.08 0.03 6.13
N VAL A 157 5.37 0.00 5.83
CA VAL A 157 6.07 0.97 5.00
C VAL A 157 6.60 0.28 3.75
N ALA A 158 6.38 0.90 2.59
CA ALA A 158 6.88 0.40 1.33
C ALA A 158 7.42 1.52 0.43
N ASP A 159 8.54 1.24 -0.22
CA ASP A 159 9.18 2.12 -1.18
C ASP A 159 8.74 1.77 -2.60
N PHE A 160 8.31 2.79 -3.34
CA PHE A 160 7.77 2.66 -4.68
C PHE A 160 8.62 3.40 -5.71
N SER A 161 8.68 2.84 -6.90
CA SER A 161 9.30 3.44 -8.08
C SER A 161 8.41 3.23 -9.29
N LEU A 162 8.16 4.32 -10.03
CA LEU A 162 7.47 4.29 -11.31
C LEU A 162 8.50 4.30 -12.44
N ILE A 163 8.53 3.21 -13.20
CA ILE A 163 9.58 2.93 -14.18
C ILE A 163 9.01 3.01 -15.59
N ASN A 164 9.66 3.75 -16.47
CA ASN A 164 9.33 3.79 -17.90
C ASN A 164 9.71 2.46 -18.57
N THR A 165 8.76 1.79 -19.22
CA THR A 165 9.01 0.45 -19.80
C THR A 165 9.89 0.48 -21.06
N LYS A 166 10.07 1.65 -21.68
CA LYS A 166 10.88 1.84 -22.89
C LYS A 166 12.31 2.26 -22.56
N THR A 167 12.48 3.21 -21.63
CA THR A 167 13.80 3.78 -21.27
C THR A 167 14.41 3.15 -20.02
N TYR A 168 13.61 2.46 -19.20
CA TYR A 168 13.99 1.92 -17.90
C TYR A 168 14.33 2.98 -16.85
N GLU A 169 14.03 4.25 -17.12
CA GLU A 169 14.24 5.35 -16.18
C GLU A 169 13.16 5.36 -15.10
N ILE A 170 13.57 5.70 -13.88
CA ILE A 170 12.67 5.99 -12.77
C ILE A 170 12.17 7.42 -12.96
N ILE A 171 10.87 7.58 -13.18
CA ILE A 171 10.25 8.89 -13.40
C ILE A 171 9.60 9.46 -12.13
N SER A 172 9.40 8.61 -11.12
CA SER A 172 8.82 8.95 -9.82
C SER A 172 9.25 7.89 -8.81
N ALA A 173 9.57 8.34 -7.60
CA ALA A 173 9.93 7.46 -6.48
C ALA A 173 9.44 8.09 -5.18
N PHE A 174 8.82 7.28 -4.32
CA PHE A 174 8.24 7.72 -3.05
C PHE A 174 8.11 6.56 -2.09
N THR A 175 7.98 6.89 -0.81
CA THR A 175 7.58 5.95 0.23
C THR A 175 6.10 6.13 0.51
N ALA A 176 5.38 5.03 0.74
CA ALA A 176 3.99 5.05 1.18
C ALA A 176 3.82 4.18 2.43
N MET A 177 2.83 4.55 3.25
CA MET A 177 2.58 3.93 4.54
C MET A 177 1.10 3.57 4.71
N GLY A 178 0.84 2.41 5.30
CA GLY A 178 -0.49 2.00 5.75
C GLY A 178 -0.46 1.65 7.22
N GLU A 179 -1.44 2.15 7.99
CA GLU A 179 -1.58 1.87 9.41
C GLU A 179 -3.03 1.59 9.79
N ALA A 180 -3.24 0.61 10.68
CA ALA A 180 -4.55 0.34 11.24
C ALA A 180 -4.42 -0.40 12.58
N GLN A 181 -5.47 -0.31 13.40
CA GLN A 181 -5.53 -1.01 14.68
C GLN A 181 -6.93 -1.53 15.00
N ASP A 182 -6.99 -2.62 15.77
CA ASP A 182 -8.19 -3.16 16.41
C ASP A 182 -8.03 -3.02 17.93
N THR A 183 -8.97 -2.33 18.57
CA THR A 183 -8.97 -2.09 20.02
C THR A 183 -10.20 -2.73 20.64
N LYS A 184 -10.00 -3.57 21.66
CA LYS A 184 -11.08 -4.22 22.42
C LYS A 184 -10.94 -3.96 23.90
N LEU A 185 -12.06 -3.62 24.52
CA LEU A 185 -12.17 -3.49 25.97
C LEU A 185 -12.64 -4.83 26.55
N VAL A 186 -11.93 -5.33 27.55
CA VAL A 186 -12.25 -6.59 28.22
C VAL A 186 -12.31 -6.40 29.72
N ASN A 187 -13.21 -7.12 30.38
CA ASN A 187 -13.34 -7.13 31.83
C ASN A 187 -12.71 -8.43 32.34
N SER A 188 -11.66 -8.34 33.17
CA SER A 188 -10.78 -9.44 33.61
C SER A 188 -9.64 -9.84 32.67
N ARG A 189 -8.48 -10.16 33.29
CA ARG A 189 -7.18 -10.43 32.66
C ARG A 189 -7.07 -11.83 32.02
N ASP A 190 -7.97 -12.75 32.38
CA ASP A 190 -7.97 -14.16 31.95
C ASP A 190 -8.88 -14.46 30.74
N ILE A 191 -9.54 -13.45 30.16
CA ILE A 191 -10.37 -13.66 28.96
C ILE A 191 -9.46 -13.70 27.73
N HIS A 192 -9.51 -14.81 26.99
CA HIS A 192 -8.84 -14.93 25.70
C HIS A 192 -9.40 -13.88 24.74
N VAL A 193 -8.62 -12.82 24.48
CA VAL A 193 -9.03 -11.72 23.61
C VAL A 193 -8.64 -12.03 22.18
N SER A 194 -9.60 -12.50 21.38
CA SER A 194 -9.38 -12.64 19.93
C SER A 194 -9.40 -11.28 19.26
N LEU A 195 -8.24 -10.70 18.94
CA LEU A 195 -8.10 -9.46 18.18
C LEU A 195 -8.25 -9.76 16.68
N ASN A 196 -8.89 -8.86 15.93
CA ASN A 196 -9.25 -9.15 14.53
C ASN A 196 -8.11 -8.82 13.56
N ARG A 197 -7.07 -9.68 13.53
CA ARG A 197 -5.94 -9.56 12.60
C ARG A 197 -6.37 -9.43 11.13
N PRO A 198 -7.30 -10.25 10.59
CA PRO A 198 -7.73 -10.11 9.19
C PRO A 198 -8.32 -8.73 8.86
N ARG A 199 -9.04 -8.13 9.80
CA ARG A 199 -9.56 -6.77 9.65
C ARG A 199 -8.43 -5.75 9.63
N VAL A 200 -7.50 -5.80 10.60
CA VAL A 200 -6.35 -4.88 10.67
C VAL A 200 -5.55 -4.92 9.37
N VAL A 201 -5.19 -6.12 8.89
CA VAL A 201 -4.45 -6.29 7.62
C VAL A 201 -5.20 -5.70 6.43
N ARG A 202 -6.52 -5.91 6.34
CA ARG A 202 -7.35 -5.33 5.27
C ARG A 202 -7.37 -3.80 5.34
N ASP A 203 -7.52 -3.25 6.55
CA ASP A 203 -7.62 -1.81 6.73
C ASP A 203 -6.27 -1.12 6.43
N VAL A 204 -5.13 -1.74 6.80
CA VAL A 204 -3.77 -1.32 6.38
C VAL A 204 -3.60 -1.38 4.86
N SER A 205 -4.02 -2.46 4.23
CA SER A 205 -3.94 -2.67 2.77
C SER A 205 -4.66 -1.54 2.02
N LYS A 206 -5.84 -1.15 2.50
CA LYS A 206 -6.58 -0.02 1.97
C LYS A 206 -5.87 1.32 2.20
N ALA A 207 -5.39 1.58 3.42
CA ALA A 207 -4.67 2.80 3.76
C ALA A 207 -3.41 2.99 2.89
N LEU A 208 -2.65 1.91 2.68
CA LEU A 208 -1.49 1.94 1.79
C LEU A 208 -1.89 2.28 0.35
N GLY A 209 -2.98 1.70 -0.16
CA GLY A 209 -3.48 2.02 -1.50
C GLY A 209 -3.86 3.50 -1.65
N GLU A 210 -4.52 4.07 -0.65
CA GLU A 210 -4.91 5.48 -0.64
C GLU A 210 -3.68 6.40 -0.64
N ASP A 211 -2.65 6.08 0.15
CA ASP A 211 -1.40 6.85 0.21
C ASP A 211 -0.61 6.74 -1.11
N VAL A 212 -0.44 5.54 -1.66
CA VAL A 212 0.22 5.33 -2.97
C VAL A 212 -0.45 6.16 -4.07
N ALA A 213 -1.78 6.16 -4.14
CA ALA A 213 -2.52 6.95 -5.10
C ALA A 213 -2.32 8.47 -4.87
N GLY A 214 -2.28 8.89 -3.60
CA GLY A 214 -1.97 10.26 -3.20
C GLY A 214 -0.58 10.71 -3.66
N GLN A 215 0.46 9.92 -3.36
CA GLN A 215 1.84 10.20 -3.75
C GLN A 215 2.01 10.29 -5.27
N LEU A 216 1.42 9.35 -6.02
CA LEU A 216 1.42 9.39 -7.48
C LEU A 216 0.76 10.67 -8.02
N SER A 217 -0.37 11.06 -7.43
CA SER A 217 -1.07 12.28 -7.82
C SER A 217 -0.22 13.53 -7.57
N GLN A 218 0.49 13.58 -6.43
CA GLN A 218 1.35 14.70 -6.08
C GLN A 218 2.58 14.79 -6.99
N GLN A 219 3.23 13.66 -7.28
CA GLN A 219 4.45 13.67 -8.10
C GLN A 219 4.18 13.90 -9.60
N LEU A 220 3.02 13.46 -10.10
CA LEU A 220 2.71 13.50 -11.54
C LEU A 220 1.71 14.60 -11.91
N GLY A 221 0.92 15.10 -10.96
CA GLY A 221 -0.11 16.12 -11.16
C GLY A 221 0.42 17.54 -11.40
N GLY A 222 1.74 17.71 -11.51
CA GLY A 222 2.38 19.00 -11.73
C GLY A 222 2.55 19.76 -10.42
N GLY A 223 3.66 19.48 -9.72
CA GLY A 223 4.13 20.32 -8.64
C GLY A 223 4.54 21.70 -9.18
N SER A 224 3.61 22.65 -9.20
CA SER A 224 4.00 23.99 -8.78
C SER A 224 4.40 23.85 -7.31
N TYR A 225 5.70 23.79 -7.04
CA TYR A 225 6.23 24.17 -5.74
C TYR A 225 5.76 25.61 -5.47
N GLU A 226 4.56 25.78 -4.90
CA GLU A 226 4.37 26.92 -4.01
C GLU A 226 5.26 26.57 -2.81
N PRO A 227 6.36 27.31 -2.54
CA PRO A 227 7.03 27.18 -1.26
C PRO A 227 5.93 27.34 -0.21
N SER A 228 5.89 26.39 0.72
CA SER A 228 4.98 26.37 1.86
C SER A 228 4.82 27.81 2.34
N ARG A 229 3.66 28.43 2.07
CA ARG A 229 3.28 29.62 2.81
C ARG A 229 3.31 29.14 4.25
N GLU A 230 4.21 29.74 5.03
CA GLU A 230 4.26 29.57 6.48
C GLU A 230 2.81 29.46 6.97
N PRO A 231 2.50 28.49 7.84
CA PRO A 231 1.16 28.41 8.37
C PRO A 231 0.85 29.79 8.92
N ALA A 232 -0.13 30.47 8.32
CA ALA A 232 -0.53 31.79 8.76
C ALA A 232 -0.86 31.62 10.23
N GLN A 233 0.07 32.03 11.10
CA GLN A 233 -0.18 32.09 12.52
C GLN A 233 -1.37 33.01 12.63
N ARG A 234 -2.55 32.44 12.85
CA ARG A 234 -3.69 33.17 13.38
C ARG A 234 -3.30 33.53 14.79
N ASN A 235 -2.49 34.58 14.89
CA ASN A 235 -2.18 35.21 16.14
C ASN A 235 -3.46 35.93 16.56
N ASN A 236 -4.30 35.21 17.33
CA ASN A 236 -5.49 35.76 17.96
C ASN A 236 -5.14 36.51 19.25
N LEU A 237 -3.87 36.84 19.50
CA LEU A 237 -3.50 37.71 20.60
C LEU A 237 -3.88 39.15 20.25
N PRO A 238 -4.59 39.85 21.14
CA PRO A 238 -4.83 41.28 20.96
C PRO A 238 -3.47 42.01 20.87
N PRO A 239 -3.37 43.08 20.07
CA PRO A 239 -2.14 43.85 19.94
C PRO A 239 -1.68 44.33 21.31
N ASP A 240 -0.38 44.16 21.58
CA ASP A 240 0.23 44.56 22.84
C ASP A 240 0.07 46.08 23.00
N THR A 241 -0.78 46.48 23.94
CA THR A 241 -1.09 47.89 24.20
C THR A 241 -0.15 48.37 25.29
N ALA A 242 0.68 49.37 24.98
CA ALA A 242 1.62 49.92 25.93
C ALA A 242 0.89 50.42 27.20
N PRO A 243 1.42 50.14 28.41
CA PRO A 243 0.76 50.50 29.65
C PRO A 243 0.63 52.02 29.78
N VAL A 244 -0.61 52.50 29.88
CA VAL A 244 -0.90 53.91 30.16
C VAL A 244 -0.63 54.17 31.63
N ILE A 245 0.39 54.97 31.94
CA ILE A 245 0.65 55.45 33.29
C ILE A 245 -0.43 56.48 33.63
N LEU A 246 -1.37 56.10 34.49
CA LEU A 246 -2.34 57.03 35.07
C LEU A 246 -1.59 57.95 36.04
N ARG A 247 -1.65 59.27 35.79
CA ARG A 247 -1.26 60.31 36.73
C ARG A 247 -2.48 60.87 37.45
#